data_AF-A0A819I9L7-F1
#
_entry.id   AF-A0A819I9L7-F1
#
_cell.length_a   1.000
_cell.length_b   1.000
_cell.length_c   1.000
_cell.angle_alpha   90.00
_cell.angle_beta   90.00
_cell.angle_gamma   90.00
#
_symmetry.space_group_name_H-M   'P 1'
#
loop_
_entity.id
_entity.type
_entity.pdbx_description
1 polymer ?
#
loop_
_entity_poly.entity_id
_entity_poly.type
_entity_poly.pdbx_seq_one_letter_code
_entity_poly.pdbx_strand_id
1 'polypeptide(L)'
;MASPREYHTASLLLNGAVLMAGGNGQGKILSSAELYDPLTAIWTLIGNMTYPRESHTTSLLMNGTVLVAGGDGPQGVLSSAELYDI
;
A
#
# COMPACT_ATOMS: atom_id res chain seq x y z
N MET A 1 3.82 -10.67 7.11
CA MET A 1 3.84 -9.21 7.13
C MET A 1 4.83 -8.80 8.19
N ALA A 2 5.74 -7.88 7.88
CA ALA A 2 6.85 -7.49 8.76
C ALA A 2 6.44 -6.42 9.77
N SER A 3 5.48 -5.53 9.43
CA SER A 3 4.96 -4.51 10.36
C SER A 3 3.46 -4.70 10.60
N PRO A 4 2.99 -4.83 11.86
CA PRO A 4 1.56 -4.89 12.17
C PRO A 4 0.88 -3.60 11.68
N ARG A 5 -0.24 -3.74 10.97
CA ARG A 5 -0.99 -2.61 10.44
C ARG A 5 -2.49 -2.90 10.28
N GLU A 6 -3.31 -1.87 10.45
CA GLU A 6 -4.75 -1.85 10.14
C GLU A 6 -5.06 -0.77 9.08
N TYR A 7 -6.28 -0.75 8.54
CA TYR A 7 -6.72 0.23 7.52
C TYR A 7 -5.80 0.33 6.27
N HIS A 8 -5.00 -0.70 6.01
CA HIS A 8 -4.19 -0.84 4.81
C HIS A 8 -5.06 -1.36 3.66
N THR A 9 -4.53 -1.30 2.44
CA THR A 9 -5.10 -2.00 1.30
C THR A 9 -4.23 -3.18 0.90
N ALA A 10 -4.85 -4.20 0.31
CA ALA A 10 -4.17 -5.34 -0.30
C ALA A 10 -4.66 -5.50 -1.74
N SER A 11 -3.74 -5.43 -2.70
CA SER A 11 -4.01 -5.56 -4.14
C SER A 11 -3.29 -6.78 -4.72
N LEU A 12 -4.02 -7.63 -5.44
CA LEU A 12 -3.44 -8.73 -6.21
C LEU A 12 -2.80 -8.19 -7.48
N LEU A 13 -1.54 -8.50 -7.73
CA LEU A 13 -0.77 -8.07 -8.90
C LEU A 13 -0.86 -9.06 -10.06
N LEU A 14 -0.49 -8.62 -11.27
CA LEU A 14 -0.52 -9.45 -12.48
C LEU A 14 0.35 -10.71 -12.38
N ASN A 15 1.43 -10.65 -11.59
CA ASN A 15 2.34 -11.76 -11.37
C ASN A 15 1.90 -12.70 -10.22
N GLY A 16 0.73 -12.46 -9.62
CA GLY A 16 0.21 -13.25 -8.50
C GLY A 16 0.69 -12.83 -7.11
N ALA A 17 1.65 -11.90 -7.01
CA ALA A 17 2.04 -11.34 -5.72
C ALA A 17 0.95 -10.40 -5.15
N VAL A 18 0.99 -10.14 -3.85
CA VAL A 18 0.05 -9.22 -3.19
C VAL A 18 0.79 -8.00 -2.69
N LEU A 19 0.44 -6.82 -3.19
CA LEU A 19 0.89 -5.55 -2.67
C LEU A 19 0.04 -5.18 -1.46
N MET A 20 0.68 -4.92 -0.32
CA MET A 20 0.06 -4.29 0.83
C MET A 20 0.59 -2.88 1.01
N ALA A 21 -0.28 -1.88 0.94
CA ALA A 21 0.12 -0.47 0.96
C ALA A 21 -0.51 0.30 2.14
N GLY A 22 0.31 1.17 2.74
CA GLY A 22 -0.12 2.11 3.78
C GLY A 22 -0.74 1.46 5.01
N GLY A 23 -1.72 2.13 5.59
CA GLY A 23 -2.41 1.74 6.83
C GLY A 23 -1.82 2.38 8.08
N ASN A 24 -2.35 2.01 9.24
CA ASN A 24 -1.92 2.44 10.56
C ASN A 24 -1.09 1.35 11.24
N GLY A 25 0.17 1.63 11.56
CA GLY A 25 0.99 0.77 12.40
C GLY A 25 1.33 1.47 13.70
N GLN A 26 0.85 0.93 14.84
CA GLN A 26 1.16 1.45 16.18
C GLN A 26 0.80 2.94 16.37
N GLY A 27 -0.33 3.39 15.82
CA GLY A 27 -0.78 4.78 15.90
C GLY A 27 -0.14 5.71 14.86
N LYS A 28 0.69 5.17 13.96
CA LYS A 28 1.36 5.94 12.89
C LYS A 28 0.82 5.53 11.52
N ILE A 29 0.35 6.51 10.77
CA ILE A 29 -0.01 6.34 9.36
C ILE A 29 1.26 6.07 8.55
N LEU A 30 1.25 4.98 7.80
CA LEU A 30 2.40 4.46 7.08
C LEU A 30 2.38 4.90 5.61
N SER A 31 3.55 5.21 5.07
CA SER A 31 3.80 5.30 3.63
C SER A 31 4.45 4.04 3.07
N SER A 32 4.82 3.09 3.93
CA SER A 32 5.49 1.86 3.52
C SER A 32 4.53 0.90 2.83
N ALA A 33 5.07 0.16 1.86
CA ALA A 33 4.40 -0.96 1.24
C ALA A 33 5.22 -2.24 1.39
N GLU A 34 4.53 -3.37 1.46
CA GLU A 34 5.14 -4.69 1.52
C GLU A 34 4.57 -5.56 0.39
N LEU A 35 5.43 -6.33 -0.26
CA LEU A 35 5.06 -7.31 -1.27
C LEU A 35 5.03 -8.70 -0.62
N TYR A 36 3.94 -9.43 -0.79
CA TYR A 36 3.86 -10.84 -0.46
C TYR A 36 4.02 -11.68 -1.71
N ASP A 37 5.02 -12.57 -1.70
CA ASP A 37 5.18 -13.61 -2.70
C ASP A 37 4.54 -14.92 -2.19
N PRO A 38 3.45 -15.40 -2.81
CA PRO A 38 2.79 -16.64 -2.42
C PRO A 38 3.64 -17.90 -2.62
N LEU A 39 4.63 -17.88 -3.52
CA LEU A 39 5.47 -19.05 -3.79
C LEU A 39 6.44 -19.33 -2.66
N THR A 40 6.98 -18.27 -2.07
CA THR A 40 7.94 -18.36 -0.96
C THR A 40 7.30 -18.11 0.41
N ALA A 41 6.07 -17.61 0.43
CA ALA A 41 5.36 -17.12 1.61
C ALA A 41 6.13 -16.01 2.36
N ILE A 42 6.97 -15.26 1.65
CA ILE A 42 7.81 -14.20 2.21
C ILE A 42 7.15 -12.85 1.98
N TRP A 43 7.27 -11.98 2.98
CA TRP A 43 6.95 -10.56 2.88
C TRP A 43 8.24 -9.76 2.70
N THR A 44 8.25 -8.87 1.73
CA THR A 44 9.38 -7.99 1.44
C THR A 44 8.93 -6.54 1.55
N LEU A 45 9.62 -5.75 2.37
CA LEU A 45 9.41 -4.30 2.37
C LEU A 45 9.88 -3.74 1.04
N ILE A 46 8.97 -3.09 0.32
CA ILE A 46 9.27 -2.41 -0.95
C ILE A 46 9.22 -0.90 -0.74
N GLY A 47 9.46 -0.12 -1.81
CA GLY A 47 9.56 1.35 -1.74
C GLY A 47 8.37 2.02 -1.03
N ASN A 48 8.53 3.28 -0.66
CA ASN A 48 7.46 4.02 0.02
C ASN A 48 6.61 4.79 -0.99
N MET A 49 5.32 4.90 -0.71
CA MET A 49 4.47 5.93 -1.30
C MET A 49 5.00 7.32 -0.92
N THR A 50 4.66 8.33 -1.72
CA THR A 50 5.04 9.72 -1.48
C THR A 50 4.39 10.25 -0.19
N TYR A 51 3.14 9.87 0.05
CA TYR A 51 2.40 10.28 1.23
C TYR A 51 2.00 9.07 2.08
N PRO A 52 2.10 9.14 3.41
CA PRO A 52 1.49 8.16 4.30
C PRO A 52 -0.03 8.25 4.22
N ARG A 53 -0.70 7.10 4.06
CA ARG A 53 -2.15 7.01 3.91
C ARG A 53 -2.71 5.78 4.62
N GLU A 54 -3.85 5.93 5.29
CA GLU A 54 -4.70 4.85 5.76
C GLU A 54 -6.11 5.01 5.18
N SER A 55 -6.94 3.97 5.23
CA SER A 55 -8.33 4.01 4.72
C SER A 55 -8.46 4.49 3.26
N HIS A 56 -7.38 4.35 2.49
CA HIS A 56 -7.31 4.72 1.08
C HIS A 56 -7.81 3.57 0.20
N THR A 57 -7.86 3.80 -1.11
CA THR A 57 -8.14 2.75 -2.10
C THR A 57 -6.92 2.50 -2.97
N THR A 58 -6.76 1.25 -3.41
CA THR A 58 -5.78 0.87 -4.43
C THR A 58 -6.48 0.24 -5.64
N SER A 59 -5.96 0.51 -6.83
CA SER A 59 -6.44 -0.08 -8.08
C SER A 59 -5.26 -0.41 -8.98
N LEU A 60 -5.11 -1.69 -9.33
CA LEU A 60 -4.10 -2.13 -10.29
C LEU A 60 -4.49 -1.69 -11.70
N LEU A 61 -3.56 -1.01 -12.38
CA LEU A 61 -3.72 -0.59 -13.77
C LEU A 61 -3.14 -1.64 -14.72
N MET A 62 -3.61 -1.64 -15.98
CA MET A 62 -3.19 -2.62 -16.99
C MET A 62 -1.69 -2.61 -17.30
N ASN A 63 -1.01 -1.49 -17.05
CA ASN A 63 0.43 -1.34 -17.22
C ASN A 63 1.24 -1.88 -16.02
N GLY A 64 0.60 -2.44 -14.99
CA GLY A 64 1.27 -2.98 -13.80
C GLY A 64 1.47 -1.98 -12.66
N THR A 65 1.17 -0.70 -12.88
CA THR A 65 1.25 0.33 -11.82
C THR A 65 0.02 0.31 -10.93
N VAL A 66 0.14 0.77 -9.69
CA VAL A 66 -0.99 0.84 -8.75
C VAL A 66 -1.39 2.29 -8.52
N LEU A 67 -2.65 2.62 -8.83
CA LEU A 67 -3.25 3.89 -8.42
C LEU A 67 -3.64 3.81 -6.95
N VAL A 68 -3.10 4.72 -6.15
CA VAL A 68 -3.45 4.92 -4.74
C VAL A 68 -4.24 6.23 -4.63
N ALA A 69 -5.47 6.19 -4.13
CA ALA A 69 -6.34 7.37 -4.11
C ALA A 69 -6.98 7.62 -2.74
N GLY A 70 -6.96 8.89 -2.32
CA GLY A 70 -7.65 9.39 -1.13
C GLY A 70 -7.07 8.86 0.18
N GLY A 71 -7.97 8.56 1.12
CA GLY A 71 -7.68 8.10 2.47
C GLY A 71 -7.36 9.24 3.45
N ASP A 72 -6.94 8.84 4.65
CA ASP A 72 -6.53 9.75 5.71
C ASP A 72 -5.00 9.79 5.79
N GLY A 73 -4.46 11.01 5.86
CA GLY A 73 -3.05 11.26 6.14
C GLY A 73 -2.86 11.84 7.54
N PRO A 74 -1.61 12.09 7.96
CA PRO A 74 -1.29 12.60 9.29
C PRO A 74 -1.92 13.96 9.63
N GLN A 75 -2.40 14.69 8.62
CA GLN A 75 -3.01 16.02 8.74
C GLN A 75 -4.50 16.03 8.36
N GLY A 76 -5.13 14.84 8.26
CA GLY A 76 -6.53 14.67 7.89
C GLY A 76 -6.73 14.08 6.49
N VAL A 77 -7.96 14.17 5.99
CA VAL A 77 -8.41 13.57 4.73
C VAL A 77 -7.58 14.09 3.54
N LEU A 78 -7.16 13.17 2.67
CA LEU A 78 -6.37 13.48 1.48
C LEU A 78 -7.26 13.61 0.24
N SER A 79 -7.11 14.71 -0.48
CA SER A 79 -7.71 14.91 -1.82
C SER A 79 -6.77 14.53 -2.96
N SER A 80 -5.62 13.92 -2.65
CA SER A 80 -4.60 13.52 -3.61
C SER A 80 -4.67 12.04 -3.98
N ALA A 81 -4.11 11.72 -5.14
CA ALA A 81 -3.82 10.36 -5.58
C ALA A 81 -2.38 10.29 -6.11
N GLU A 82 -1.81 9.10 -6.14
CA GLU A 82 -0.49 8.84 -6.69
C GLU A 82 -0.45 7.50 -7.43
N LEU A 83 0.44 7.41 -8.42
CA LEU A 83 0.79 6.14 -9.04
C LEU A 83 1.99 5.57 -8.30
N TYR A 84 1.89 4.30 -7.94
CA TYR A 84 2.91 3.57 -7.22
C TYR A 84 3.44 2.45 -8.12
N ASP A 85 4.72 2.56 -8.46
CA ASP A 85 5.45 1.57 -9.25
C ASP A 85 6.03 0.50 -8.31
N ILE A 86 5.87 -0.77 -8.68
CA ILE A 86 6.28 -1.95 -7.89
C ILE A 86 7.55 -2.55 -8.47
#